data_AF-A0A759NR10-F1
#
_entry.id   AF-A0A759NR10-F1
#
_cell.length_a   1.000
_cell.length_b   1.000
_cell.length_c   1.000
_cell.angle_alpha   90.00
_cell.angle_beta   90.00
_cell.angle_gamma   90.00
#
_symmetry.space_group_name_H-M   'P 1'
#
loop_
_entity.id
_entity.type
_entity.pdbx_description
1 polymer ?
#
loop_
_entity_poly.entity_id
_entity_poly.type
_entity_poly.pdbx_seq_one_letter_code
_entity_poly.pdbx_strand_id
1 'polypeptide(L)'
;MQITTFKGFKQDLTCRGFQFEIGKTFEHEGKVRACSSGFHSCEYPLDCFSYYPPAESRYAEAVAEGDVSREDGGDSKIASASITIKAELSVHQLVTRAIEWIWHRVDRSLEQQVMTGDYSAASNTGDYSAASNTGYQSAASNTGNRSAASNTGDYSAASNTGDYSAASNTGYQSAASNTGYQSAASNTGDYSAASNTGYQSAASNTGNRSAASNTGNRSAASNTGNRSAASNTGDYSAASNTGNRSAASNTGDYSAASNTGDYSAAEVSGSHSVAAAFGIESKARASENSAIVLCYRNDEGELIHIRASKVGDNGVKPDTWYTLNKDCQFVEIEE
;
A
#
# COMPACT_ATOMS: atom_id res chain seq x y z
N MET A 1 61.03 7.47 6.25
CA MET A 1 59.79 6.71 6.54
C MET A 1 59.53 5.82 5.34
N GLN A 2 59.18 4.55 5.56
CA GLN A 2 58.75 3.63 4.49
C GLN A 2 57.23 3.64 4.40
N ILE A 3 56.69 3.81 3.19
CA ILE A 3 55.25 3.79 2.95
C ILE A 3 54.96 2.70 1.92
N THR A 4 54.13 1.73 2.28
CA THR A 4 53.60 0.75 1.32
C THR A 4 52.65 1.47 0.37
N THR A 5 52.91 1.35 -0.92
CA THR A 5 52.13 1.98 -1.98
C THR A 5 51.88 0.99 -3.12
N PHE A 6 51.06 1.41 -4.08
CA PHE A 6 50.68 0.64 -5.25
C PHE A 6 50.98 1.49 -6.48
N LYS A 7 51.54 0.87 -7.51
CA LYS A 7 51.94 1.57 -8.73
C LYS A 7 51.38 0.86 -9.95
N GLY A 8 50.73 1.64 -10.82
CA GLY A 8 50.37 1.23 -12.17
C GLY A 8 51.46 1.59 -13.18
N PHE A 9 51.57 0.78 -14.23
CA PHE A 9 52.49 0.93 -15.35
C PHE A 9 51.81 0.55 -16.66
N LYS A 10 52.41 0.96 -17.78
CA LYS A 10 52.11 0.34 -19.07
C LYS A 10 52.54 -1.13 -19.10
N GLN A 11 52.11 -1.90 -20.10
CA GLN A 11 52.44 -3.33 -20.24
C GLN A 11 53.96 -3.62 -20.24
N ASP A 12 54.74 -2.69 -20.78
CA ASP A 12 56.21 -2.75 -20.82
C ASP A 12 56.88 -2.28 -19.51
N LEU A 13 56.13 -2.06 -18.43
CA LEU A 13 56.59 -1.51 -17.14
C LEU A 13 57.15 -0.08 -17.22
N THR A 14 56.78 0.69 -18.26
CA THR A 14 57.13 2.10 -18.33
C THR A 14 56.10 2.99 -17.65
N CYS A 15 56.56 4.12 -17.11
CA CYS A 15 55.72 5.21 -16.62
C CYS A 15 56.40 6.55 -16.96
N ARG A 16 55.71 7.43 -17.72
CA ARG A 16 56.22 8.73 -18.19
C ARG A 16 57.63 8.67 -18.83
N GLY A 17 57.93 7.58 -19.55
CA GLY A 17 59.22 7.38 -20.23
C GLY A 17 60.34 6.80 -19.37
N PHE A 18 60.09 6.56 -18.07
CA PHE A 18 61.01 5.84 -17.20
C PHE A 18 60.68 4.35 -17.18
N GLN A 19 61.70 3.50 -17.33
CA GLN A 19 61.58 2.04 -17.31
C GLN A 19 61.73 1.51 -15.89
N PHE A 20 60.71 0.81 -15.39
CA PHE A 20 60.78 0.12 -14.11
C PHE A 20 61.02 -1.38 -14.30
N GLU A 21 61.42 -2.03 -13.21
CA GLU A 21 61.65 -3.46 -13.15
C GLU A 21 61.23 -3.97 -11.77
N ILE A 22 60.56 -5.13 -11.75
CA ILE A 22 60.14 -5.78 -10.51
C ILE A 22 61.38 -6.23 -9.73
N GLY A 23 61.38 -5.99 -8.42
CA GLY A 23 62.48 -6.30 -7.50
C GLY A 23 63.54 -5.20 -7.39
N LYS A 24 63.45 -4.11 -8.15
CA LYS A 24 64.46 -3.03 -8.15
C LYS A 24 64.00 -1.78 -7.39
N THR A 25 65.00 -1.06 -6.90
CA THR A 25 64.88 0.27 -6.28
C THR A 25 65.37 1.34 -7.25
N PHE A 26 64.65 2.44 -7.31
CA PHE A 26 64.94 3.57 -8.18
C PHE A 26 64.98 4.86 -7.37
N GLU A 27 65.95 5.71 -7.67
CA GLU A 27 66.20 6.98 -6.99
C GLU A 27 65.97 8.16 -7.95
N HIS A 28 65.34 9.22 -7.45
CA HIS A 28 65.06 10.45 -8.16
C HIS A 28 65.95 11.58 -7.64
N GLU A 29 66.73 12.17 -8.54
CA GLU A 29 67.53 13.36 -8.25
C GLU A 29 66.67 14.63 -8.37
N GLY A 30 66.65 15.44 -7.30
CA GLY A 30 65.98 16.74 -7.28
C GLY A 30 64.83 16.83 -6.27
N LYS A 31 64.08 17.94 -6.34
CA LYS A 31 62.99 18.22 -5.39
C LYS A 31 61.76 17.38 -5.72
N VAL A 32 61.33 16.54 -4.78
CA VAL A 32 60.08 15.77 -4.88
C VAL A 32 58.88 16.70 -4.71
N ARG A 33 57.91 16.60 -5.63
CA ARG A 33 56.65 17.36 -5.60
C ARG A 33 55.52 16.52 -6.15
N ALA A 34 54.43 16.43 -5.40
CA ALA A 34 53.20 15.79 -5.85
C ALA A 34 52.81 16.30 -7.25
N CYS A 35 52.36 15.37 -8.10
CA CYS A 35 51.94 15.60 -9.49
C CYS A 35 53.03 16.08 -10.48
N SER A 36 54.20 16.51 -10.02
CA SER A 36 55.21 17.19 -10.86
C SER A 36 56.58 16.53 -10.91
N SER A 37 57.17 16.11 -9.79
CA SER A 37 58.53 15.54 -9.76
C SER A 37 58.69 14.44 -8.70
N GLY A 38 59.48 13.42 -9.00
CA GLY A 38 59.62 12.20 -8.20
C GLY A 38 58.84 11.02 -8.77
N PHE A 39 58.86 9.90 -8.06
CA PHE A 39 58.15 8.69 -8.44
C PHE A 39 56.73 8.68 -7.87
N HIS A 40 55.72 8.61 -8.74
CA HIS A 40 54.33 8.56 -8.33
C HIS A 40 53.83 7.14 -8.05
N SER A 41 53.12 6.96 -6.95
CA SER A 41 52.38 5.76 -6.54
C SER A 41 51.18 6.16 -5.66
N CYS A 42 50.28 5.22 -5.36
CA CYS A 42 49.07 5.46 -4.55
C CYS A 42 49.12 4.69 -3.22
N GLU A 43 48.68 5.28 -2.12
CA GLU A 43 48.54 4.57 -0.84
C GLU A 43 47.30 3.67 -0.81
N TYR A 44 46.21 4.07 -1.46
CA TYR A 44 45.02 3.26 -1.69
C TYR A 44 45.13 2.54 -3.06
N PRO A 45 45.06 1.20 -3.11
CA PRO A 45 45.36 0.44 -4.33
C PRO A 45 44.52 0.81 -5.55
N LEU A 46 43.21 1.05 -5.39
CA LEU A 46 42.30 1.24 -6.52
C LEU A 46 42.40 2.63 -7.16
N ASP A 47 43.03 3.60 -6.50
CA ASP A 47 43.31 4.91 -7.11
C ASP A 47 44.25 4.79 -8.32
N CYS A 48 45.04 3.71 -8.40
CA CYS A 48 45.85 3.42 -9.59
C CYS A 48 45.01 3.35 -10.87
N PHE A 49 43.74 2.95 -10.79
CA PHE A 49 42.86 2.80 -11.96
C PHE A 49 42.50 4.13 -12.62
N SER A 50 42.55 5.23 -11.87
CA SER A 50 42.35 6.59 -12.40
C SER A 50 43.48 7.02 -13.34
N TYR A 51 44.66 6.40 -13.22
CA TYR A 51 45.86 6.75 -14.00
C TYR A 51 46.23 5.68 -15.03
N TYR A 52 45.94 4.43 -14.73
CA TYR A 52 46.29 3.26 -15.52
C TYR A 52 45.06 2.36 -15.61
N PRO A 53 44.41 2.22 -16.77
CA PRO A 53 43.23 1.38 -16.89
C PRO A 53 43.57 -0.11 -16.71
N PRO A 54 42.78 -0.90 -15.95
CA PRO A 54 43.10 -2.30 -15.63
C PRO A 54 43.12 -3.25 -16.82
N ALA A 55 42.48 -2.89 -17.95
CA ALA A 55 42.51 -3.71 -19.15
C ALA A 55 43.88 -3.67 -19.88
N GLU A 56 44.64 -2.59 -19.71
CA GLU A 56 45.84 -2.31 -20.53
C GLU A 56 47.09 -2.06 -19.68
N SER A 57 47.01 -2.26 -18.36
CA SER A 57 48.05 -1.86 -17.42
C SER A 57 48.48 -3.01 -16.50
N ARG A 58 49.69 -2.89 -15.98
CA ARG A 58 50.25 -3.78 -14.96
C ARG A 58 50.38 -3.03 -13.64
N TYR A 59 50.33 -3.76 -12.54
CA TYR A 59 50.36 -3.17 -11.20
C TYR A 59 51.33 -3.89 -10.29
N ALA A 60 51.94 -3.15 -9.37
CA ALA A 60 52.82 -3.72 -8.38
C ALA A 60 52.60 -3.10 -7.00
N GLU A 61 52.85 -3.90 -5.97
CA GLU A 61 53.15 -3.37 -4.65
C GLU A 61 54.52 -2.70 -4.70
N ALA A 62 54.63 -1.52 -4.12
CA ALA A 62 55.84 -0.75 -4.05
C ALA A 62 56.07 -0.20 -2.64
N VAL A 63 57.31 0.16 -2.33
CA VAL A 63 57.66 0.90 -1.13
C VAL A 63 58.23 2.24 -1.55
N ALA A 64 57.59 3.30 -1.10
CA ALA A 64 58.05 4.67 -1.27
C ALA A 64 58.92 5.08 -0.07
N GLU A 65 60.08 5.66 -0.35
CA GLU A 65 61.05 6.10 0.64
C GLU A 65 61.64 7.48 0.31
N GLY A 66 62.40 8.04 1.25
CA GLY A 66 63.00 9.36 1.15
C GLY A 66 61.99 10.50 1.33
N ASP A 67 62.22 11.61 0.63
CA ASP A 67 61.29 12.74 0.63
C ASP A 67 59.98 12.33 -0.05
N VAL A 68 58.85 12.60 0.61
CA VAL A 68 57.52 12.26 0.13
C VAL A 68 56.63 13.49 0.13
N SER A 69 55.95 13.73 -0.99
CA SER A 69 55.00 14.83 -1.17
C SER A 69 53.61 14.28 -1.48
N ARG A 70 52.61 14.80 -0.77
CA ARG A 70 51.17 14.52 -0.96
C ARG A 70 50.47 15.78 -1.48
N GLU A 71 49.34 15.59 -2.16
CA GLU A 71 48.47 16.68 -2.57
C GLU A 71 47.34 16.84 -1.54
N ASP A 72 47.10 18.08 -1.09
CA ASP A 72 46.01 18.36 -0.16
C ASP A 72 44.65 18.29 -0.89
N GLY A 73 43.74 17.44 -0.41
CA GLY A 73 42.42 17.25 -1.00
C GLY A 73 42.40 16.41 -2.31
N GLY A 74 43.54 15.84 -2.70
CA GLY A 74 43.66 14.88 -3.80
C GLY A 74 43.29 13.45 -3.41
N ASP A 75 43.49 12.53 -4.35
CA ASP A 75 43.42 11.09 -4.08
C ASP A 75 44.62 10.60 -3.26
N SER A 76 44.74 9.29 -3.02
CA SER A 76 45.83 8.73 -2.21
C SER A 76 47.22 8.75 -2.90
N LYS A 77 47.36 9.48 -4.00
CA LYS A 77 48.58 9.56 -4.80
C LYS A 77 49.65 10.36 -4.06
N ILE A 78 50.86 9.83 -4.06
CA ILE A 78 52.04 10.47 -3.50
C ILE A 78 53.14 10.54 -4.57
N ALA A 79 54.13 11.41 -4.34
CA ALA A 79 55.41 11.40 -5.04
C ALA A 79 56.53 11.10 -4.04
N SER A 80 57.49 10.25 -4.39
CA SER A 80 58.65 9.92 -3.53
C SER A 80 59.99 10.11 -4.23
N ALA A 81 61.05 10.30 -3.43
CA ALA A 81 62.43 10.35 -3.90
C ALA A 81 62.92 8.97 -4.32
N SER A 82 62.57 7.94 -3.55
CA SER A 82 62.92 6.56 -3.84
C SER A 82 61.67 5.70 -3.97
N ILE A 83 61.70 4.72 -4.87
CA ILE A 83 60.66 3.70 -4.96
C ILE A 83 61.26 2.33 -5.23
N THR A 84 60.87 1.35 -4.43
CA THR A 84 61.19 -0.06 -4.65
C THR A 84 59.96 -0.78 -5.19
N ILE A 85 60.03 -1.36 -6.39
CA ILE A 85 58.94 -2.15 -6.96
C ILE A 85 59.08 -3.58 -6.47
N LYS A 86 58.21 -4.03 -5.58
CA LYS A 86 58.40 -5.32 -4.89
C LYS A 86 57.96 -6.50 -5.72
N ALA A 87 56.66 -6.57 -6.00
CA ALA A 87 56.04 -7.71 -6.65
C ALA A 87 54.86 -7.23 -7.49
N GLU A 88 54.70 -7.85 -8.64
CA GLU A 88 53.53 -7.65 -9.49
C GLU A 88 52.28 -8.21 -8.82
N LEU A 89 51.17 -7.50 -8.97
CA LEU A 89 49.87 -7.83 -8.40
C LEU A 89 48.86 -8.04 -9.53
N SER A 90 48.07 -9.10 -9.41
CA SER A 90 46.83 -9.24 -10.16
C SER A 90 45.78 -8.22 -9.70
N VAL A 91 44.78 -7.95 -10.54
CA VAL A 91 43.62 -7.11 -10.17
C VAL A 91 42.90 -7.68 -8.93
N HIS A 92 42.80 -9.01 -8.81
CA HIS A 92 42.23 -9.65 -7.62
C HIS A 92 43.01 -9.28 -6.35
N GLN A 93 44.34 -9.37 -6.40
CA GLN A 93 45.18 -8.99 -5.26
C GLN A 93 45.07 -7.49 -4.93
N LEU A 94 44.99 -6.61 -5.92
CA LEU A 94 44.74 -5.18 -5.70
C LEU A 94 43.43 -4.93 -4.96
N VAL A 95 42.34 -5.61 -5.36
CA VAL A 95 41.04 -5.50 -4.69
C VAL A 95 41.11 -6.01 -3.25
N THR A 96 41.78 -7.13 -3.00
CA THR A 96 42.00 -7.65 -1.64
C THR A 96 42.73 -6.62 -0.77
N ARG A 97 43.80 -6.01 -1.28
CA ARG A 97 44.53 -4.96 -0.54
C ARG A 97 43.69 -3.70 -0.29
N ALA A 98 42.75 -3.40 -1.18
CA ALA A 98 41.86 -2.26 -1.01
C ALA A 98 40.88 -2.48 0.15
N ILE A 99 40.36 -3.70 0.27
CA ILE A 99 39.51 -4.11 1.39
C ILE A 99 40.28 -4.02 2.71
N GLU A 100 41.50 -4.57 2.77
CA GLU A 100 42.37 -4.50 3.95
C GLU A 100 42.67 -3.05 4.36
N TRP A 101 42.96 -2.19 3.39
CA TRP A 101 43.26 -0.77 3.62
C TRP A 101 42.08 -0.02 4.25
N ILE A 102 40.85 -0.31 3.81
CA ILE A 102 39.62 0.26 4.37
C ILE A 102 39.41 -0.30 5.79
N TRP A 103 39.51 -1.61 5.96
CA TRP A 103 39.27 -2.29 7.24
C TRP A 103 40.17 -1.76 8.37
N HIS A 104 41.42 -1.42 8.07
CA HIS A 104 42.35 -0.82 9.03
C HIS A 104 42.03 0.63 9.43
N ARG A 105 41.16 1.32 8.68
CA ARG A 105 40.74 2.70 8.94
C ARG A 105 39.34 2.82 9.53
N VAL A 106 38.60 1.72 9.62
CA VAL A 106 37.32 1.68 10.33
C VAL A 106 37.57 1.75 11.83
N ASP A 107 36.98 2.76 12.49
CA ASP A 107 37.01 2.88 13.94
C ASP A 107 36.10 1.83 14.58
N ARG A 108 36.71 0.78 15.14
CA ARG A 108 36.00 -0.30 15.82
C ARG A 108 35.50 0.07 17.23
N SER A 109 35.74 1.29 17.70
CA SER A 109 35.15 1.79 18.95
C SER A 109 33.69 2.21 18.81
N LEU A 110 33.20 2.37 17.57
CA LEU A 110 31.79 2.68 17.25
C LEU A 110 30.89 1.44 17.16
N GLU A 111 31.43 0.23 17.35
CA GLU A 111 30.69 -1.04 17.32
C GLU A 111 29.77 -1.24 18.56
N GLN A 112 29.71 -0.27 19.47
CA GLN A 112 29.17 -0.40 20.83
C GLN A 112 27.91 0.45 21.14
N GLN A 113 26.99 0.59 20.18
CA GLN A 113 25.64 1.17 20.41
C GLN A 113 24.48 0.23 20.01
N VAL A 114 24.67 -1.09 20.14
CA VAL A 114 23.55 -2.02 20.24
C VAL A 114 23.43 -2.43 21.72
N MET A 115 22.56 -1.74 22.47
CA MET A 115 22.32 -2.02 23.88
C MET A 115 21.41 -3.24 24.02
N THR A 116 21.98 -4.42 24.29
CA THR A 116 21.25 -5.69 24.45
C THR A 116 20.79 -5.92 25.91
N GLY A 117 19.93 -5.06 26.46
CA GLY A 117 19.41 -5.18 27.84
C GLY A 117 17.88 -5.10 27.92
N ASP A 118 17.25 -5.48 29.03
CA ASP A 118 15.78 -5.61 29.13
C ASP A 118 15.00 -4.28 29.03
N TYR A 119 15.67 -3.14 29.24
CA TYR A 119 15.07 -1.81 29.21
C TYR A 119 15.98 -0.81 28.49
N SER A 120 15.45 -0.04 27.52
CA SER A 120 16.17 1.10 26.94
C SER A 120 15.26 2.28 26.59
N ALA A 121 15.82 3.49 26.61
CA ALA A 121 15.10 4.71 26.23
C ALA A 121 15.04 4.92 24.70
N ALA A 122 15.85 4.19 23.92
CA ALA A 122 16.04 4.40 22.48
C ALA A 122 15.64 3.14 21.67
N SER A 123 16.62 2.36 21.22
CA SER A 123 16.39 1.11 20.47
C SER A 123 16.87 -0.07 21.31
N ASN A 124 16.11 -1.17 21.29
CA ASN A 124 16.40 -2.38 22.06
C ASN A 124 15.90 -3.64 21.32
N THR A 125 16.49 -4.79 21.61
CA THR A 125 15.98 -6.12 21.26
C THR A 125 15.39 -6.90 22.45
N GLY A 126 15.47 -6.36 23.67
CA GLY A 126 14.92 -6.90 24.91
C GLY A 126 13.45 -6.53 25.17
N ASP A 127 12.98 -6.67 26.41
CA ASP A 127 11.54 -6.70 26.70
C ASP A 127 10.82 -5.35 26.55
N TYR A 128 11.47 -4.23 26.88
CA TYR A 128 10.84 -2.90 26.89
C TYR A 128 11.71 -1.81 26.24
N SER A 129 11.08 -0.93 25.46
CA SER A 129 11.70 0.34 25.09
C SER A 129 10.71 1.51 24.94
N ALA A 130 11.21 2.73 25.10
CA ALA A 130 10.39 3.93 24.90
C ALA A 130 10.23 4.30 23.41
N ALA A 131 11.23 4.07 22.55
CA ALA A 131 11.19 4.47 21.15
C ALA A 131 10.97 3.28 20.18
N SER A 132 11.95 2.40 19.97
CA SER A 132 11.82 1.26 19.05
C SER A 132 12.22 -0.05 19.71
N ASN A 133 11.39 -1.09 19.60
CA ASN A 133 11.69 -2.41 20.14
C ASN A 133 11.45 -3.51 19.10
N THR A 134 12.15 -4.63 19.20
CA THR A 134 11.82 -5.88 18.52
C THR A 134 11.32 -6.97 19.48
N GLY A 135 11.35 -6.73 20.79
CA GLY A 135 10.86 -7.63 21.84
C GLY A 135 9.40 -7.38 22.25
N TYR A 136 9.09 -7.49 23.54
CA TYR A 136 7.69 -7.61 24.01
C TYR A 136 6.87 -6.31 23.90
N GLN A 137 7.39 -5.17 24.31
CA GLN A 137 6.62 -3.91 24.37
C GLN A 137 7.42 -2.68 23.97
N SER A 138 6.78 -1.72 23.30
CA SER A 138 7.30 -0.35 23.19
C SER A 138 6.22 0.73 23.18
N ALA A 139 6.59 1.97 23.51
CA ALA A 139 5.65 3.09 23.45
C ALA A 139 5.48 3.63 22.01
N ALA A 140 6.54 3.76 21.21
CA ALA A 140 6.43 4.26 19.84
C ALA A 140 6.31 3.14 18.78
N SER A 141 7.38 2.43 18.42
CA SER A 141 7.34 1.41 17.35
C SER A 141 7.79 0.04 17.85
N ASN A 142 7.03 -1.03 17.58
CA ASN A 142 7.44 -2.41 17.90
C ASN A 142 7.32 -3.30 16.66
N THR A 143 8.15 -4.35 16.59
CA THR A 143 8.02 -5.44 15.62
C THR A 143 7.56 -6.74 16.30
N GLY A 144 7.65 -6.82 17.63
CA GLY A 144 7.16 -7.93 18.45
C GLY A 144 5.72 -7.73 18.94
N ASN A 145 5.46 -8.00 20.22
CA ASN A 145 4.09 -8.34 20.65
C ASN A 145 3.13 -7.13 20.79
N ARG A 146 3.57 -6.02 21.40
CA ARG A 146 2.69 -4.84 21.61
C ARG A 146 3.37 -3.49 21.41
N SER A 147 2.66 -2.50 20.88
CA SER A 147 3.04 -1.08 21.00
C SER A 147 1.87 -0.12 21.18
N ALA A 148 2.14 1.09 21.68
CA ALA A 148 1.10 2.13 21.76
C ALA A 148 0.90 2.85 20.41
N ALA A 149 1.96 3.23 19.69
CA ALA A 149 1.82 3.94 18.41
C ALA A 149 1.75 3.01 17.18
N SER A 150 2.85 2.33 16.80
CA SER A 150 2.90 1.50 15.58
C SER A 150 3.45 0.11 15.86
N ASN A 151 2.77 -0.96 15.45
CA ASN A 151 3.28 -2.34 15.55
C ASN A 151 3.22 -3.04 14.20
N THR A 152 4.06 -4.04 13.99
CA THR A 152 3.95 -4.99 12.88
C THR A 152 3.67 -6.42 13.35
N GLY A 153 3.64 -6.67 14.66
CA GLY A 153 3.24 -7.95 15.27
C GLY A 153 1.79 -7.93 15.79
N ASP A 154 1.55 -8.45 17.00
CA ASP A 154 0.21 -8.89 17.40
C ASP A 154 -0.76 -7.74 17.71
N TYR A 155 -0.35 -6.73 18.49
CA TYR A 155 -1.27 -5.66 18.96
C TYR A 155 -0.68 -4.24 18.88
N SER A 156 -1.50 -3.25 18.49
CA SER A 156 -1.20 -1.84 18.78
C SER A 156 -2.43 -1.00 19.12
N ALA A 157 -2.23 0.14 19.78
CA ALA A 157 -3.33 1.07 20.03
C ALA A 157 -3.63 1.97 18.81
N ALA A 158 -2.62 2.54 18.14
CA ALA A 158 -2.85 3.47 17.03
C ALA A 158 -2.76 2.84 15.62
N SER A 159 -1.68 2.14 15.25
CA SER A 159 -1.56 1.54 13.91
C SER A 159 -0.88 0.18 13.93
N ASN A 160 -1.48 -0.84 13.32
CA ASN A 160 -0.88 -2.18 13.20
C ASN A 160 -0.87 -2.64 11.74
N THR A 161 0.09 -3.46 11.35
CA THR A 161 0.05 -4.23 10.10
C THR A 161 -0.17 -5.74 10.33
N GLY A 162 -0.09 -6.22 11.58
CA GLY A 162 -0.38 -7.59 11.99
C GLY A 162 -1.82 -7.80 12.47
N ASP A 163 -2.02 -8.42 13.63
CA ASP A 163 -3.32 -9.04 13.94
C ASP A 163 -4.39 -8.05 14.41
N TYR A 164 -4.08 -7.15 15.36
CA TYR A 164 -5.08 -6.28 15.98
C TYR A 164 -4.62 -4.84 16.16
N SER A 165 -5.50 -3.87 15.90
CA SER A 165 -5.31 -2.48 16.35
C SER A 165 -6.60 -1.83 16.87
N ALA A 166 -6.50 -0.84 17.76
CA ALA A 166 -7.68 -0.06 18.15
C ALA A 166 -8.07 0.99 17.08
N ALA A 167 -7.12 1.74 16.52
CA ALA A 167 -7.43 2.76 15.51
C ALA A 167 -7.33 2.25 14.05
N SER A 168 -6.13 1.93 13.53
CA SER A 168 -5.96 1.55 12.11
C SER A 168 -5.17 0.25 11.93
N ASN A 169 -5.72 -0.75 11.25
CA ASN A 169 -5.01 -1.99 10.90
C ASN A 169 -4.96 -2.20 9.38
N THR A 170 -3.96 -2.91 8.88
CA THR A 170 -3.97 -3.46 7.52
C THR A 170 -4.08 -4.99 7.48
N GLY A 171 -3.96 -5.66 8.64
CA GLY A 171 -4.07 -7.11 8.79
C GLY A 171 -5.46 -7.59 9.24
N TYR A 172 -5.54 -8.34 10.34
CA TYR A 172 -6.74 -9.15 10.64
C TYR A 172 -7.94 -8.33 11.15
N GLN A 173 -7.78 -7.54 12.22
CA GLN A 173 -8.89 -6.80 12.81
C GLN A 173 -8.54 -5.38 13.29
N SER A 174 -9.50 -4.46 13.22
CA SER A 174 -9.42 -3.19 13.97
C SER A 174 -10.78 -2.70 14.49
N ALA A 175 -10.76 -1.84 15.50
CA ALA A 175 -11.99 -1.22 15.99
C ALA A 175 -12.44 -0.05 15.08
N ALA A 176 -11.54 0.85 14.65
CA ALA A 176 -11.94 2.02 13.85
C ALA A 176 -11.80 1.85 12.32
N SER A 177 -10.63 1.51 11.78
CA SER A 177 -10.43 1.38 10.32
C SER A 177 -9.52 0.21 9.96
N ASN A 178 -9.94 -0.67 9.05
CA ASN A 178 -9.11 -1.77 8.55
C ASN A 178 -9.06 -1.74 7.02
N THR A 179 -7.96 -2.23 6.44
CA THR A 179 -7.91 -2.54 5.00
C THR A 179 -7.88 -4.04 4.71
N GLY A 180 -7.73 -4.88 5.73
CA GLY A 180 -7.73 -6.35 5.64
C GLY A 180 -9.08 -6.98 6.00
N TYR A 181 -9.10 -7.93 6.94
CA TYR A 181 -10.23 -8.87 7.06
C TYR A 181 -11.50 -8.26 7.71
N GLN A 182 -11.39 -7.64 8.89
CA GLN A 182 -12.56 -7.12 9.62
C GLN A 182 -12.34 -5.77 10.30
N SER A 183 -13.36 -4.92 10.37
CA SER A 183 -13.39 -3.80 11.32
C SER A 183 -14.78 -3.50 11.89
N ALA A 184 -14.84 -2.84 13.06
CA ALA A 184 -16.13 -2.43 13.61
C ALA A 184 -16.70 -1.18 12.90
N ALA A 185 -15.91 -0.14 12.65
CA ALA A 185 -16.41 1.06 11.96
C ALA A 185 -16.24 1.03 10.44
N SER A 186 -15.03 1.16 9.88
CA SER A 186 -14.83 1.24 8.41
C SER A 186 -13.83 0.20 7.89
N ASN A 187 -14.18 -0.57 6.85
CA ASN A 187 -13.25 -1.51 6.20
C ASN A 187 -13.20 -1.25 4.69
N THR A 188 -12.08 -1.56 4.04
CA THR A 188 -11.99 -1.64 2.58
C THR A 188 -11.88 -3.08 2.05
N GLY A 189 -11.63 -4.06 2.93
CA GLY A 189 -11.57 -5.49 2.63
C GLY A 189 -12.88 -6.23 2.89
N ASP A 190 -12.85 -7.32 3.65
CA ASP A 190 -13.93 -8.32 3.57
C ASP A 190 -15.20 -7.94 4.36
N TYR A 191 -15.09 -7.53 5.62
CA TYR A 191 -16.26 -7.25 6.47
C TYR A 191 -16.13 -5.97 7.32
N SER A 192 -17.23 -5.24 7.51
CA SER A 192 -17.34 -4.28 8.61
C SER A 192 -18.73 -4.18 9.23
N ALA A 193 -18.84 -3.69 10.46
CA ALA A 193 -20.16 -3.47 11.06
C ALA A 193 -20.83 -2.18 10.53
N ALA A 194 -20.12 -1.05 10.40
CA ALA A 194 -20.74 0.20 9.92
C ALA A 194 -20.60 0.40 8.38
N SER A 195 -19.40 0.65 7.85
CA SER A 195 -19.21 1.00 6.42
C SER A 195 -18.13 0.14 5.76
N ASN A 196 -18.41 -0.45 4.59
CA ASN A 196 -17.42 -1.22 3.83
C ASN A 196 -17.40 -0.79 2.35
N THR A 197 -16.25 -0.85 1.69
CA THR A 197 -16.15 -0.71 0.23
C THR A 197 -15.93 -2.04 -0.48
N GLY A 198 -15.63 -3.12 0.25
CA GLY A 198 -15.39 -4.47 -0.25
C GLY A 198 -16.60 -5.40 -0.13
N TYR A 199 -16.46 -6.54 0.55
CA TYR A 199 -17.38 -7.67 0.36
C TYR A 199 -18.72 -7.51 1.09
N GLN A 200 -18.73 -7.22 2.40
CA GLN A 200 -19.95 -7.14 3.21
C GLN A 200 -19.91 -6.05 4.30
N SER A 201 -21.04 -5.40 4.59
CA SER A 201 -21.20 -4.63 5.84
C SER A 201 -22.60 -4.73 6.45
N ALA A 202 -22.74 -4.42 7.74
CA ALA A 202 -24.08 -4.42 8.36
C ALA A 202 -24.87 -3.13 8.01
N ALA A 203 -24.27 -1.93 7.98
CA ALA A 203 -25.00 -0.71 7.63
C ALA A 203 -24.87 -0.30 6.15
N SER A 204 -23.73 0.22 5.70
CA SER A 204 -23.55 0.76 4.34
C SER A 204 -22.41 0.08 3.56
N ASN A 205 -22.65 -0.38 2.33
CA ASN A 205 -21.60 -0.95 1.47
C ASN A 205 -21.61 -0.30 0.08
N THR A 206 -20.45 -0.19 -0.57
CA THR A 206 -20.34 0.20 -1.99
C THR A 206 -20.08 -1.00 -2.91
N GLY A 207 -19.70 -2.15 -2.35
CA GLY A 207 -19.41 -3.41 -3.02
C GLY A 207 -20.57 -4.43 -2.99
N ASN A 208 -20.33 -5.65 -2.53
CA ASN A 208 -21.21 -6.78 -2.88
C ASN A 208 -22.52 -6.88 -2.08
N ARG A 209 -22.50 -6.70 -0.75
CA ARG A 209 -23.71 -6.87 0.10
C ARG A 209 -23.74 -5.93 1.32
N SER A 210 -24.90 -5.40 1.69
CA SER A 210 -25.11 -4.80 3.03
C SER A 210 -26.49 -5.07 3.63
N ALA A 211 -26.68 -4.87 4.94
CA ALA A 211 -28.00 -5.05 5.57
C ALA A 211 -28.87 -3.77 5.59
N ALA A 212 -28.34 -2.56 5.34
CA ALA A 212 -29.17 -1.35 5.21
C ALA A 212 -29.10 -0.73 3.80
N SER A 213 -27.98 -0.12 3.39
CA SER A 213 -27.87 0.61 2.11
C SER A 213 -26.69 0.11 1.27
N ASN A 214 -26.88 -0.18 -0.02
CA ASN A 214 -25.80 -0.58 -0.93
C ASN A 214 -25.90 0.19 -2.26
N THR A 215 -24.76 0.49 -2.87
CA THR A 215 -24.67 1.01 -4.25
C THR A 215 -24.35 -0.10 -5.27
N GLY A 216 -23.89 -1.27 -4.81
CA GLY A 216 -23.57 -2.45 -5.63
C GLY A 216 -24.70 -3.49 -5.72
N ASN A 217 -24.39 -4.77 -5.44
CA ASN A 217 -25.20 -5.89 -5.93
C ASN A 217 -26.46 -6.25 -5.10
N ARG A 218 -26.45 -6.14 -3.76
CA ARG A 218 -27.61 -6.51 -2.90
C ARG A 218 -27.64 -5.72 -1.58
N SER A 219 -28.82 -5.29 -1.11
CA SER A 219 -29.06 -4.80 0.26
C SER A 219 -30.49 -5.10 0.75
N ALA A 220 -30.72 -5.03 2.07
CA ALA A 220 -32.04 -5.29 2.65
C ALA A 220 -32.97 -4.06 2.79
N ALA A 221 -32.50 -2.81 2.69
CA ALA A 221 -33.38 -1.62 2.79
C ALA A 221 -33.37 -0.64 1.60
N SER A 222 -32.24 -0.38 0.92
CA SER A 222 -32.19 0.52 -0.27
C SER A 222 -31.03 0.17 -1.22
N ASN A 223 -31.29 0.06 -2.53
CA ASN A 223 -30.26 -0.23 -3.56
C ASN A 223 -30.42 0.57 -4.86
N THR A 224 -29.29 0.85 -5.54
CA THR A 224 -29.20 1.62 -6.80
C THR A 224 -28.68 0.80 -8.00
N GLY A 225 -28.31 -0.48 -7.85
CA GLY A 225 -27.70 -1.33 -8.90
C GLY A 225 -28.65 -2.08 -9.86
N ASN A 226 -28.12 -2.91 -10.77
CA ASN A 226 -28.82 -3.48 -11.95
C ASN A 226 -29.88 -4.59 -11.74
N ARG A 227 -29.97 -5.23 -10.56
CA ARG A 227 -31.03 -6.20 -10.17
C ARG A 227 -31.03 -6.31 -8.65
N SER A 228 -32.11 -5.95 -7.97
CA SER A 228 -32.17 -6.14 -6.51
C SER A 228 -33.56 -6.30 -5.93
N ALA A 229 -33.63 -6.98 -4.79
CA ALA A 229 -34.83 -7.12 -3.97
C ALA A 229 -34.57 -6.41 -2.63
N ALA A 230 -35.34 -5.37 -2.32
CA ALA A 230 -35.40 -4.80 -0.97
C ALA A 230 -36.64 -5.38 -0.28
N SER A 231 -36.46 -6.03 0.87
CA SER A 231 -37.54 -6.69 1.60
C SER A 231 -37.49 -6.28 3.06
N ASN A 232 -38.54 -5.62 3.55
CA ASN A 232 -38.66 -5.20 4.95
C ASN A 232 -39.87 -5.86 5.62
N THR A 233 -39.75 -6.18 6.90
CA THR A 233 -40.81 -6.84 7.70
C THR A 233 -41.20 -6.07 8.96
N GLY A 234 -40.68 -4.85 9.16
CA GLY A 234 -40.98 -4.00 10.33
C GLY A 234 -42.07 -2.97 10.06
N ASP A 235 -42.83 -2.60 11.09
CA ASP A 235 -43.82 -1.52 11.03
C ASP A 235 -43.13 -0.15 10.81
N TYR A 236 -43.78 0.77 10.09
CA TYR A 236 -43.26 2.10 9.73
C TYR A 236 -41.97 2.06 8.89
N SER A 237 -41.89 1.19 7.89
CA SER A 237 -40.65 1.00 7.15
C SER A 237 -40.77 1.29 5.65
N ALA A 238 -39.64 1.58 4.99
CA ALA A 238 -39.57 1.89 3.57
C ALA A 238 -38.59 0.96 2.85
N ALA A 239 -39.01 0.39 1.71
CA ALA A 239 -38.17 -0.35 0.77
C ALA A 239 -38.10 0.44 -0.54
N SER A 240 -36.91 0.85 -0.98
CA SER A 240 -36.74 1.68 -2.19
C SER A 240 -35.70 1.12 -3.15
N ASN A 241 -36.04 1.11 -4.44
CA ASN A 241 -35.16 0.60 -5.50
C ASN A 241 -35.17 1.47 -6.77
N THR A 242 -34.03 1.61 -7.43
CA THR A 242 -33.89 2.39 -8.68
C THR A 242 -33.32 1.59 -9.86
N GLY A 243 -33.05 0.30 -9.68
CA GLY A 243 -32.44 -0.57 -10.68
C GLY A 243 -33.41 -1.19 -11.70
N ASN A 244 -32.96 -1.42 -12.93
CA ASN A 244 -33.68 -2.18 -13.96
C ASN A 244 -34.00 -3.63 -13.46
N ARG A 245 -35.21 -4.16 -13.63
CA ARG A 245 -35.66 -5.46 -13.10
C ARG A 245 -35.44 -5.65 -11.60
N SER A 246 -35.96 -4.72 -10.80
CA SER A 246 -35.86 -4.75 -9.33
C SER A 246 -37.21 -4.96 -8.64
N ALA A 247 -37.20 -5.45 -7.40
CA ALA A 247 -38.36 -5.61 -6.55
C ALA A 247 -38.18 -4.84 -5.22
N ALA A 248 -39.23 -4.17 -4.76
CA ALA A 248 -39.34 -3.63 -3.40
C ALA A 248 -40.55 -4.28 -2.72
N SER A 249 -40.39 -4.85 -1.53
CA SER A 249 -41.42 -5.56 -0.80
C SER A 249 -41.42 -5.14 0.67
N ASN A 250 -42.60 -4.91 1.25
CA ASN A 250 -42.74 -4.62 2.67
C ASN A 250 -43.90 -5.38 3.31
N THR A 251 -43.69 -5.99 4.47
CA THR A 251 -44.70 -6.78 5.17
C THR A 251 -45.18 -6.18 6.50
N GLY A 252 -44.62 -5.04 6.95
CA GLY A 252 -45.07 -4.35 8.17
C GLY A 252 -46.14 -3.29 7.91
N ASP A 253 -46.91 -2.91 8.92
CA ASP A 253 -47.96 -1.90 8.82
C ASP A 253 -47.39 -0.49 8.65
N TYR A 254 -48.15 0.44 8.04
CA TYR A 254 -47.76 1.83 7.82
C TYR A 254 -46.46 2.00 7.01
N SER A 255 -46.29 1.18 5.98
CA SER A 255 -45.04 1.05 5.24
C SER A 255 -45.13 1.56 3.79
N ALA A 256 -43.97 1.78 3.17
CA ALA A 256 -43.89 2.15 1.75
C ALA A 256 -42.92 1.25 0.97
N ALA A 257 -43.34 0.78 -0.21
CA ALA A 257 -42.45 0.15 -1.18
C ALA A 257 -42.43 1.01 -2.45
N SER A 258 -41.24 1.47 -2.88
CA SER A 258 -41.10 2.32 -4.06
C SER A 258 -40.06 1.79 -5.04
N ASN A 259 -40.39 1.81 -6.33
CA ASN A 259 -39.51 1.37 -7.40
C ASN A 259 -39.54 2.31 -8.61
N THR A 260 -38.37 2.69 -9.12
CA THR A 260 -38.25 3.62 -10.26
C THR A 260 -37.59 3.02 -11.49
N GLY A 261 -37.06 1.79 -11.40
CA GLY A 261 -36.41 1.13 -12.54
C GLY A 261 -37.40 0.48 -13.51
N ASP A 262 -36.99 0.21 -14.74
CA ASP A 262 -37.82 -0.47 -15.74
C ASP A 262 -38.05 -1.94 -15.39
N TYR A 263 -39.19 -2.51 -15.81
CA TYR A 263 -39.60 -3.90 -15.55
C TYR A 263 -39.60 -4.25 -14.06
N SER A 264 -40.06 -3.32 -13.23
CA SER A 264 -39.88 -3.39 -11.79
C SER A 264 -41.19 -3.61 -11.04
N ALA A 265 -41.06 -4.14 -9.82
CA ALA A 265 -42.20 -4.48 -8.97
C ALA A 265 -42.12 -3.79 -7.61
N ALA A 266 -43.25 -3.31 -7.10
CA ALA A 266 -43.41 -2.82 -5.74
C ALA A 266 -44.58 -3.52 -5.05
N GLU A 267 -44.37 -4.02 -3.83
CA GLU A 267 -45.37 -4.74 -3.06
C GLU A 267 -45.41 -4.30 -1.61
N VAL A 268 -46.62 -4.16 -1.05
CA VAL A 268 -46.84 -4.07 0.39
C VAL A 268 -47.91 -5.06 0.85
N SER A 269 -47.62 -5.87 1.88
CA SER A 269 -48.59 -6.81 2.46
C SER A 269 -49.10 -6.37 3.85
N GLY A 270 -48.46 -5.41 4.50
CA GLY A 270 -48.98 -4.76 5.72
C GLY A 270 -50.10 -3.76 5.44
N SER A 271 -50.91 -3.47 6.45
CA SER A 271 -52.05 -2.54 6.40
C SER A 271 -51.59 -1.08 6.34
N HIS A 272 -52.44 -0.19 5.82
CA HIS A 272 -52.18 1.26 5.72
C HIS A 272 -50.87 1.62 4.99
N SER A 273 -50.47 0.79 4.03
CA SER A 273 -49.20 0.89 3.32
C SER A 273 -49.37 1.37 1.88
N VAL A 274 -48.28 1.75 1.21
CA VAL A 274 -48.31 2.21 -0.19
C VAL A 274 -47.24 1.51 -1.03
N ALA A 275 -47.65 0.89 -2.15
CA ALA A 275 -46.75 0.37 -3.17
C ALA A 275 -46.73 1.29 -4.40
N ALA A 276 -45.55 1.79 -4.79
CA ALA A 276 -45.40 2.72 -5.91
C ALA A 276 -44.35 2.22 -6.91
N ALA A 277 -44.70 2.15 -8.20
CA ALA A 277 -43.78 1.76 -9.26
C ALA A 277 -43.87 2.72 -10.46
N PHE A 278 -42.72 3.24 -10.91
CA PHE A 278 -42.66 4.38 -11.84
C PHE A 278 -41.87 4.13 -13.15
N GLY A 279 -41.24 2.96 -13.28
CA GLY A 279 -40.49 2.59 -14.49
C GLY A 279 -41.36 2.03 -15.61
N ILE A 280 -40.76 1.86 -16.79
CA ILE A 280 -41.42 1.28 -17.96
C ILE A 280 -41.85 -0.15 -17.63
N GLU A 281 -43.06 -0.56 -18.02
CA GLU A 281 -43.62 -1.89 -17.76
C GLU A 281 -43.55 -2.32 -16.28
N SER A 282 -43.71 -1.38 -15.36
CA SER A 282 -43.71 -1.66 -13.92
C SER A 282 -45.07 -2.15 -13.42
N LYS A 283 -45.05 -2.86 -12.28
CA LYS A 283 -46.25 -3.39 -11.62
C LYS A 283 -46.24 -3.15 -10.11
N ALA A 284 -47.42 -3.01 -9.52
CA ALA A 284 -47.61 -2.81 -8.08
C ALA A 284 -48.71 -3.71 -7.51
N ARG A 285 -48.54 -4.16 -6.27
CA ARG A 285 -49.50 -4.96 -5.50
C ARG A 285 -49.59 -4.42 -4.06
N ALA A 286 -50.79 -4.41 -3.50
CA ALA A 286 -51.00 -4.01 -2.10
C ALA A 286 -52.10 -4.84 -1.43
N SER A 287 -51.98 -5.04 -0.11
CA SER A 287 -53.01 -5.69 0.71
C SER A 287 -54.20 -4.77 1.01
N GLU A 288 -55.23 -5.30 1.67
CA GLU A 288 -56.40 -4.53 2.07
C GLU A 288 -56.05 -3.31 2.95
N ASN A 289 -56.79 -2.20 2.80
CA ASN A 289 -56.53 -0.91 3.46
C ASN A 289 -55.23 -0.18 3.06
N SER A 290 -54.51 -0.69 2.06
CA SER A 290 -53.32 -0.06 1.48
C SER A 290 -53.63 0.61 0.13
N ALA A 291 -52.63 1.17 -0.55
CA ALA A 291 -52.78 1.85 -1.84
C ALA A 291 -51.66 1.51 -2.83
N ILE A 292 -51.95 1.69 -4.12
CA ILE A 292 -50.97 1.58 -5.21
C ILE A 292 -50.81 2.90 -5.96
N VAL A 293 -49.61 3.14 -6.52
CA VAL A 293 -49.31 4.24 -7.46
C VAL A 293 -48.52 3.69 -8.64
N LEU A 294 -48.99 3.95 -9.87
CA LEU A 294 -48.37 3.45 -11.09
C LEU A 294 -48.23 4.55 -12.14
N CYS A 295 -47.22 4.41 -13.01
CA CYS A 295 -47.02 5.25 -14.19
C CYS A 295 -47.15 4.43 -15.48
N TYR A 296 -47.61 5.09 -16.55
CA TYR A 296 -47.50 4.61 -17.92
C TYR A 296 -46.55 5.52 -18.71
N ARG A 297 -45.61 4.90 -19.42
CA ARG A 297 -44.64 5.55 -20.32
C ARG A 297 -44.78 4.97 -21.73
N ASN A 298 -44.54 5.78 -22.77
CA ASN A 298 -44.51 5.32 -24.16
C ASN A 298 -43.17 4.63 -24.51
N ASP A 299 -43.03 4.17 -25.76
CA ASP A 299 -41.87 3.44 -26.25
C ASP A 299 -40.58 4.29 -26.24
N GLU A 300 -40.71 5.62 -26.26
CA GLU A 300 -39.62 6.58 -26.10
C GLU A 300 -39.24 6.87 -24.63
N GLY A 301 -39.99 6.30 -23.67
CA GLY A 301 -39.77 6.48 -22.23
C GLY A 301 -40.39 7.74 -21.63
N GLU A 302 -41.17 8.52 -22.39
CA GLU A 302 -41.87 9.71 -21.93
C GLU A 302 -43.01 9.35 -20.96
N LEU A 303 -43.17 10.14 -19.90
CA LEU A 303 -44.23 9.94 -18.91
C LEU A 303 -45.57 10.45 -19.46
N ILE A 304 -46.53 9.54 -19.67
CA ILE A 304 -47.85 9.86 -20.22
C ILE A 304 -48.91 9.95 -19.11
N HIS A 305 -48.92 8.98 -18.19
CA HIS A 305 -49.90 8.92 -17.10
C HIS A 305 -49.27 8.54 -15.76
N ILE A 306 -49.85 9.06 -14.68
CA ILE A 306 -49.63 8.60 -13.31
C ILE A 306 -51.00 8.49 -12.63
N ARG A 307 -51.25 7.39 -11.92
CA ARG A 307 -52.52 7.16 -11.22
C ARG A 307 -52.29 6.48 -9.88
N ALA A 308 -53.05 6.91 -8.87
CA ALA A 308 -53.07 6.32 -7.54
C ALA A 308 -54.48 5.80 -7.22
N SER A 309 -54.57 4.71 -6.45
CA SER A 309 -55.83 4.21 -5.90
C SER A 309 -55.61 3.43 -4.62
N LYS A 310 -56.55 3.56 -3.68
CA LYS A 310 -56.65 2.63 -2.55
C LYS A 310 -57.12 1.27 -3.04
N VAL A 311 -56.69 0.22 -2.35
CA VAL A 311 -57.24 -1.13 -2.51
C VAL A 311 -58.70 -1.13 -2.06
N GLY A 312 -59.57 -1.69 -2.89
CA GLY A 312 -61.03 -1.62 -2.76
C GLY A 312 -61.68 -0.51 -3.60
N ASP A 313 -60.91 0.49 -4.05
CA ASP A 313 -61.39 1.58 -4.90
C ASP A 313 -60.99 1.37 -6.37
N ASN A 314 -61.72 1.98 -7.30
CA ASN A 314 -61.41 2.00 -8.74
C ASN A 314 -61.16 0.61 -9.38
N GLY A 315 -61.72 -0.45 -8.81
CA GLY A 315 -61.55 -1.83 -9.30
C GLY A 315 -60.22 -2.50 -8.89
N VAL A 316 -59.43 -1.88 -8.02
CA VAL A 316 -58.18 -2.46 -7.49
C VAL A 316 -58.50 -3.46 -6.37
N LYS A 317 -58.21 -4.74 -6.63
CA LYS A 317 -58.40 -5.83 -5.67
C LYS A 317 -57.18 -5.99 -4.76
N PRO A 318 -57.36 -6.46 -3.51
CA PRO A 318 -56.24 -6.81 -2.64
C PRO A 318 -55.40 -7.93 -3.28
N ASP A 319 -54.11 -7.91 -2.97
CA ASP A 319 -53.15 -8.97 -3.30
C ASP A 319 -53.08 -9.35 -4.79
N THR A 320 -53.42 -8.40 -5.66
CA THR A 320 -53.43 -8.55 -7.12
C THR A 320 -52.42 -7.60 -7.76
N TRP A 321 -51.66 -8.08 -8.75
CA TRP A 321 -50.70 -7.26 -9.49
C TRP A 321 -51.40 -6.39 -10.54
N TYR A 322 -51.10 -5.10 -10.55
CA TYR A 322 -51.60 -4.15 -11.55
C TYR A 322 -50.47 -3.42 -12.27
N THR A 323 -50.70 -3.08 -13.54
CA THR A 323 -49.98 -2.03 -14.28
C THR A 323 -50.94 -0.94 -14.75
N LEU A 324 -50.42 0.17 -15.26
CA LEU A 324 -51.21 1.24 -15.86
C LEU A 324 -51.11 1.18 -17.38
N ASN A 325 -52.25 1.11 -18.08
CA ASN A 325 -52.25 1.10 -19.54
C ASN A 325 -52.25 2.52 -20.14
N LYS A 326 -52.17 2.59 -21.47
CA LYS A 326 -52.19 3.83 -22.26
C LYS A 326 -53.46 4.69 -22.11
N ASP A 327 -54.53 4.12 -21.55
CA ASP A 327 -55.81 4.80 -21.33
C ASP A 327 -55.98 5.22 -19.86
N CYS A 328 -54.88 5.20 -19.08
CA CYS A 328 -54.85 5.52 -17.65
C CYS A 328 -55.72 4.59 -16.78
N GLN A 329 -55.88 3.32 -17.17
CA GLN A 329 -56.63 2.31 -16.43
C GLN A 329 -55.70 1.29 -15.77
N PHE A 330 -56.06 0.83 -14.57
CA PHE A 330 -55.40 -0.28 -13.91
C PHE A 330 -55.77 -1.59 -14.63
N VAL A 331 -54.75 -2.38 -15.01
CA VAL A 331 -54.91 -3.66 -15.69
C VAL A 331 -54.27 -4.76 -14.85
N GLU A 332 -55.03 -5.83 -14.58
CA GLU A 332 -54.55 -7.02 -13.84
C GLU A 332 -53.48 -7.76 -14.66
N ILE A 333 -52.41 -8.21 -14.01
CA ILE A 333 -51.34 -9.01 -14.62
C ILE A 333 -51.25 -10.36 -13.90
N GLU A 334 -51.14 -11.43 -14.68
CA GLU A 334 -50.89 -12.80 -14.17
C GLU A 334 -49.41 -12.98 -13.73
N GLU A 335 -49.15 -13.88 -12.76
CA GLU A 335 -47.81 -14.12 -12.20
C GLU A 335 -46.77 -14.61 -13.22
#